data_AF-A0A498Q376-F1
#
_entry.id   AF-A0A498Q376-F1
#
_cell.length_a   1.000
_cell.length_b   1.000
_cell.length_c   1.000
_cell.angle_alpha   90.00
_cell.angle_beta   90.00
_cell.angle_gamma   90.00
#
_symmetry.space_group_name_H-M   'P 1'
#
loop_
_entity.id
_entity.type
_entity.pdbx_description
1 polymer ?
#
loop_
_entity_poly.entity_id
_entity_poly.type
_entity_poly.pdbx_seq_one_letter_code
_entity_poly.pdbx_strand_id
1 'polypeptide(L)'
;MSMRPVPKSWEEFQEYWARVCREELEINQATLDIFHMRIPKPKFVLMPTPVWDQMFKPLVAGQRWIAAGLFDPAVREKAGMHWTPGDEVLLRLFGKLVELVFLAVPDEIRLHPRALAAYRREEGRTRSDAPLVEAPAFMAPPRDRRGLPMHYFPPRARGFAPFPLEPARLIMERAGSLVHTTLSLAGLRPARGRAARAA
;
A
#
# COMPACT_ATOMS: atom_id res chain seq x y z
N MET A 1 13.23 -4.95 -21.36
CA MET A 1 12.11 -5.94 -21.33
C MET A 1 11.50 -6.03 -22.71
N SER A 2 11.01 -7.20 -23.12
CA SER A 2 10.39 -7.40 -24.45
C SER A 2 8.94 -6.92 -24.45
N MET A 3 8.51 -6.23 -25.51
CA MET A 3 7.11 -5.78 -25.70
C MET A 3 6.20 -6.83 -26.35
N ARG A 4 6.73 -8.01 -26.68
CA ARG A 4 5.96 -9.10 -27.29
C ARG A 4 4.69 -9.54 -26.50
N PRO A 5 4.66 -9.56 -25.16
CA PRO A 5 3.46 -9.99 -24.44
C PRO A 5 2.40 -8.89 -24.28
N VAL A 6 2.66 -7.67 -24.75
CA VAL A 6 1.76 -6.53 -24.57
C VAL A 6 0.78 -6.50 -25.76
N PRO A 7 -0.55 -6.53 -25.51
CA PRO A 7 -1.55 -6.33 -26.57
C PRO A 7 -1.31 -5.01 -27.32
N LYS A 8 -1.50 -5.02 -28.64
CA LYS A 8 -1.21 -3.86 -29.51
C LYS A 8 -2.38 -2.90 -29.64
N SER A 9 -3.59 -3.36 -29.27
CA SER A 9 -4.81 -2.56 -29.27
C SER A 9 -5.64 -2.79 -28.01
N TRP A 10 -6.64 -1.95 -27.82
CA TRP A 10 -7.59 -2.07 -26.72
C TRP A 10 -8.48 -3.33 -26.87
N GLU A 11 -8.84 -3.68 -28.10
CA GLU A 11 -9.64 -4.86 -28.42
C GLU A 11 -8.86 -6.15 -28.10
N GLU A 12 -7.59 -6.23 -28.52
CA GLU A 12 -6.71 -7.34 -28.17
C GLU A 12 -6.53 -7.45 -26.65
N PHE A 13 -6.47 -6.32 -25.93
CA PHE A 13 -6.39 -6.32 -24.47
C PHE A 13 -7.67 -6.89 -23.83
N GLN A 14 -8.85 -6.50 -24.31
CA GLN A 14 -10.12 -7.03 -23.79
C GLN A 14 -10.22 -8.54 -23.97
N GLU A 15 -9.83 -9.07 -25.15
CA GLU A 15 -9.79 -10.50 -25.41
C GLU A 15 -8.79 -11.23 -24.50
N TYR A 16 -7.57 -10.69 -24.38
CA TYR A 16 -6.56 -11.18 -23.46
C TYR A 16 -7.08 -11.22 -22.01
N TRP A 17 -7.66 -10.11 -21.53
CA TRP A 17 -8.17 -9.97 -20.17
C TRP A 17 -9.28 -10.98 -19.88
N ALA A 18 -10.24 -11.10 -20.80
CA ALA A 18 -11.37 -12.00 -20.67
C ALA A 18 -10.93 -13.47 -20.64
N ARG A 19 -9.93 -13.83 -21.46
CA ARG A 19 -9.31 -15.16 -21.46
C ARG A 19 -8.57 -15.43 -20.15
N VAL A 20 -7.73 -14.50 -19.69
CA VAL A 20 -6.99 -14.65 -18.42
C VAL A 20 -7.95 -14.82 -17.24
N CYS A 21 -8.99 -14.00 -17.16
CA CYS A 21 -9.98 -14.08 -16.08
C CYS A 21 -10.73 -15.41 -16.06
N ARG A 22 -11.15 -15.92 -17.23
CA ARG A 22 -11.92 -17.16 -17.34
C ARG A 22 -11.07 -18.43 -17.28
N GLU A 23 -9.90 -18.43 -17.87
CA GLU A 23 -9.13 -19.66 -18.12
C GLU A 23 -7.89 -19.78 -17.25
N GLU A 24 -7.17 -18.67 -16.99
CA GLU A 24 -5.86 -18.74 -16.33
C GLU A 24 -5.92 -18.42 -14.83
N LEU A 25 -6.80 -17.51 -14.41
CA LEU A 25 -6.89 -17.13 -13.00
C LEU A 25 -7.54 -18.22 -12.15
N GLU A 26 -6.83 -18.67 -11.13
CA GLU A 26 -7.25 -19.70 -10.20
C GLU A 26 -7.21 -19.18 -8.76
N ILE A 27 -8.15 -19.67 -7.94
CA ILE A 27 -8.15 -19.37 -6.51
C ILE A 27 -7.25 -20.38 -5.81
N ASN A 28 -6.05 -19.92 -5.47
CA ASN A 28 -5.08 -20.70 -4.71
C ASN A 28 -5.10 -20.33 -3.22
N GLN A 29 -4.34 -21.07 -2.41
CA GLN A 29 -4.27 -20.83 -0.97
C GLN A 29 -3.80 -19.42 -0.61
N ALA A 30 -2.84 -18.86 -1.36
CA ALA A 30 -2.36 -17.51 -1.11
C ALA A 30 -3.46 -16.45 -1.30
N THR A 31 -4.34 -16.64 -2.29
CA THR A 31 -5.52 -15.79 -2.48
C THR A 31 -6.49 -15.89 -1.30
N LEU A 32 -6.76 -17.11 -0.82
CA LEU A 32 -7.62 -17.32 0.36
C LEU A 32 -7.01 -16.69 1.62
N ASP A 33 -5.71 -16.84 1.82
CA ASP A 33 -5.00 -16.24 2.95
C ASP A 33 -5.11 -14.72 2.95
N ILE A 34 -5.06 -14.08 1.77
CA ILE A 34 -5.29 -12.63 1.62
C ILE A 34 -6.73 -12.28 1.99
N PHE A 35 -7.72 -13.05 1.53
CA PHE A 35 -9.12 -12.80 1.89
C PHE A 35 -9.38 -12.92 3.39
N HIS A 36 -8.68 -13.83 4.07
CA HIS A 36 -8.79 -14.05 5.51
C HIS A 36 -7.78 -13.26 6.35
N MET A 37 -6.90 -12.48 5.72
CA MET A 37 -5.89 -11.70 6.42
C MET A 37 -6.55 -10.70 7.37
N ARG A 38 -6.09 -10.68 8.63
CA ARG A 38 -6.55 -9.74 9.65
C ARG A 38 -5.42 -8.77 9.96
N ILE A 39 -5.72 -7.47 9.96
CA ILE A 39 -4.77 -6.45 10.39
C ILE A 39 -4.57 -6.61 11.90
N PRO A 40 -3.37 -7.01 12.35
CA PRO A 40 -3.13 -7.19 13.79
C PRO A 40 -3.20 -5.83 14.49
N LYS A 41 -3.74 -5.82 15.71
CA LYS A 41 -3.76 -4.62 16.55
C LYS A 41 -2.33 -4.13 16.77
N PRO A 42 -1.99 -2.87 16.40
CA PRO A 42 -0.68 -2.32 16.68
C PRO A 42 -0.41 -2.28 18.19
N LYS A 43 0.81 -2.63 18.60
CA LYS A 43 1.19 -2.75 20.03
C LYS A 43 1.03 -1.45 20.83
N PHE A 44 1.03 -0.30 20.17
CA PHE A 44 0.87 1.01 20.79
C PHE A 44 -0.59 1.42 21.03
N VAL A 45 -1.56 0.64 20.53
CA VAL A 45 -2.98 0.90 20.75
C VAL A 45 -3.41 0.25 22.08
N LEU A 46 -3.68 1.10 23.08
CA LEU A 46 -4.05 0.72 24.46
C LEU A 46 -5.52 0.24 24.61
N MET A 47 -6.14 -0.23 23.54
CA MET A 47 -7.52 -0.73 23.54
C MET A 47 -7.54 -2.26 23.71
N PRO A 48 -8.53 -2.85 24.41
CA PRO A 48 -8.72 -4.29 24.43
C PRO A 48 -8.87 -4.87 23.02
N THR A 49 -8.21 -6.00 22.75
CA THR A 49 -8.22 -6.65 21.42
C THR A 49 -9.64 -6.99 20.92
N PRO A 50 -10.59 -7.44 21.75
CA PRO A 50 -11.95 -7.69 21.28
C PRO A 50 -12.67 -6.44 20.76
N VAL A 51 -12.43 -5.28 21.38
CA VAL A 51 -13.02 -4.00 20.96
C VAL A 51 -12.40 -3.55 19.64
N TRP A 52 -11.08 -3.67 19.51
CA TRP A 52 -10.37 -3.42 18.26
C TRP A 52 -10.94 -4.29 17.13
N ASP A 53 -11.03 -5.60 17.34
CA ASP A 53 -11.54 -6.54 16.36
C ASP A 53 -12.96 -6.20 15.93
N GLN A 54 -13.83 -5.82 16.87
CA GLN A 54 -15.21 -5.48 16.57
C GLN A 54 -15.34 -4.20 15.74
N MET A 55 -14.50 -3.19 16.01
CA MET A 55 -14.50 -1.92 15.27
C MET A 55 -14.07 -2.09 13.81
N PHE A 56 -13.15 -3.02 13.53
CA PHE A 56 -12.64 -3.24 12.17
C PHE A 56 -13.46 -4.23 11.33
N LYS A 57 -14.31 -5.07 11.94
CA LYS A 57 -15.21 -5.98 11.21
C LYS A 57 -16.01 -5.29 10.09
N PRO A 58 -16.72 -4.17 10.32
CA PRO A 58 -17.46 -3.51 9.25
C PRO A 58 -16.54 -2.94 8.16
N LEU A 59 -15.36 -2.44 8.54
CA LEU A 59 -14.37 -1.95 7.57
C LEU A 59 -13.86 -3.08 6.66
N VAL A 60 -13.54 -4.23 7.24
CA VAL A 60 -13.10 -5.42 6.48
C VAL A 60 -14.22 -5.96 5.59
N ALA A 61 -15.46 -5.98 6.09
CA ALA A 61 -16.62 -6.35 5.28
C ALA A 61 -16.81 -5.38 4.10
N GLY A 62 -16.70 -4.07 4.34
CA GLY A 62 -16.76 -3.05 3.30
C GLY A 62 -15.63 -3.18 2.28
N GLN A 63 -14.40 -3.43 2.72
CA GLN A 63 -13.26 -3.67 1.83
C GLN A 63 -13.49 -4.91 0.95
N ARG A 64 -13.99 -6.01 1.50
CA ARG A 64 -14.33 -7.22 0.74
C ARG A 64 -15.46 -6.96 -0.26
N TRP A 65 -16.48 -6.20 0.14
CA TRP A 65 -17.56 -5.80 -0.76
C TRP A 65 -17.06 -4.94 -1.93
N ILE A 66 -16.23 -3.93 -1.67
CA ILE A 66 -15.59 -3.13 -2.72
C ILE A 66 -14.74 -4.02 -3.63
N ALA A 67 -13.92 -4.91 -3.07
CA ALA A 67 -13.08 -5.82 -3.85
C ALA A 67 -13.92 -6.74 -4.75
N ALA A 68 -15.01 -7.31 -4.23
CA ALA A 68 -15.94 -8.12 -5.01
C ALA A 68 -16.57 -7.34 -6.18
N GLY A 69 -16.88 -6.06 -5.96
CA GLY A 69 -17.43 -5.19 -6.99
C GLY A 69 -16.43 -4.77 -8.08
N LEU A 70 -15.13 -4.79 -7.76
CA LEU A 70 -14.05 -4.45 -8.70
C LEU A 70 -13.55 -5.67 -9.49
N PHE A 71 -13.87 -6.89 -9.07
CA PHE A 71 -13.49 -8.10 -9.79
C PHE A 71 -14.36 -8.33 -11.03
N ASP A 72 -13.72 -8.85 -12.07
CA ASP A 72 -14.41 -9.40 -13.23
C ASP A 72 -15.39 -10.50 -12.77
N PRO A 73 -16.61 -10.59 -13.36
CA PRO A 73 -17.60 -11.58 -12.97
C PRO A 73 -17.06 -13.02 -12.89
N ALA A 74 -16.20 -13.42 -13.83
CA ALA A 74 -15.62 -14.77 -13.84
C ALA A 74 -14.69 -15.02 -12.65
N VAL A 75 -13.90 -14.01 -12.27
CA VAL A 75 -12.99 -14.10 -11.11
C VAL A 75 -13.78 -14.11 -9.81
N ARG A 76 -14.83 -13.30 -9.75
CA ARG A 76 -15.72 -13.21 -8.59
C ARG A 76 -16.45 -14.52 -8.30
N GLU A 77 -16.95 -15.17 -9.35
CA GLU A 77 -17.59 -16.47 -9.27
C GLU A 77 -16.61 -17.54 -8.77
N LYS A 78 -15.39 -17.59 -9.34
CA LYS A 78 -14.32 -18.48 -8.86
C LYS A 78 -13.98 -18.24 -7.40
N ALA A 79 -13.95 -16.97 -6.97
CA ALA A 79 -13.69 -16.56 -5.59
C ALA A 79 -14.86 -16.85 -4.62
N GLY A 80 -16.00 -17.33 -5.11
CA GLY A 80 -17.19 -17.60 -4.29
C GLY A 80 -17.80 -16.35 -3.67
N MET A 81 -17.57 -15.17 -4.26
CA MET A 81 -18.05 -13.90 -3.74
C MET A 81 -19.48 -13.63 -4.22
N HIS A 82 -20.40 -13.46 -3.27
CA HIS A 82 -21.78 -13.09 -3.59
C HIS A 82 -21.86 -11.63 -4.07
N TRP A 83 -22.56 -11.41 -5.18
CA TRP A 83 -22.80 -10.06 -5.71
C TRP A 83 -24.16 -9.99 -6.37
N THR A 84 -24.95 -9.00 -5.99
CA THR A 84 -26.30 -8.78 -6.51
C THR A 84 -26.34 -7.60 -7.47
N PRO A 85 -27.38 -7.49 -8.31
CA PRO A 85 -27.62 -6.26 -9.09
C PRO A 85 -27.79 -5.01 -8.21
N GLY A 86 -28.29 -5.17 -6.97
CA GLY A 86 -28.39 -4.07 -6.01
C GLY A 86 -27.02 -3.57 -5.52
N ASP A 87 -26.08 -4.49 -5.30
CA ASP A 87 -24.69 -4.15 -4.94
C ASP A 87 -24.01 -3.33 -6.04
N GLU A 88 -24.26 -3.67 -7.30
CA GLU A 88 -23.75 -2.94 -8.46
C GLU A 88 -24.23 -1.48 -8.46
N VAL A 89 -25.52 -1.25 -8.22
CA VAL A 89 -26.09 0.10 -8.14
C VAL A 89 -25.48 0.85 -6.95
N LEU A 90 -25.41 0.21 -5.78
CA LEU A 90 -24.87 0.82 -4.57
C LEU A 90 -23.38 1.19 -4.74
N LEU A 91 -22.58 0.35 -5.40
CA LEU A 91 -21.18 0.63 -5.68
C LEU A 91 -21.03 1.83 -6.62
N ARG A 92 -21.87 1.95 -7.64
CA ARG A 92 -21.86 3.11 -8.55
C ARG A 92 -22.23 4.40 -7.83
N LEU A 93 -23.24 4.36 -6.97
CA LEU A 93 -23.62 5.49 -6.12
C LEU A 93 -22.50 5.86 -5.14
N PHE A 94 -21.88 4.87 -4.52
CA PHE A 94 -20.72 5.08 -3.65
C PHE A 94 -19.56 5.73 -4.41
N GLY A 95 -19.24 5.26 -5.62
CA GLY A 95 -18.22 5.87 -6.48
C GLY A 95 -18.52 7.33 -6.80
N LYS A 96 -19.78 7.67 -7.10
CA LYS A 96 -20.23 9.06 -7.34
C LYS A 96 -20.13 9.93 -6.10
N LEU A 97 -20.46 9.38 -4.93
CA LEU A 97 -20.27 10.06 -3.65
C LEU A 97 -18.78 10.32 -3.39
N VAL A 98 -17.91 9.33 -3.63
CA VAL A 98 -16.46 9.49 -3.49
C VAL A 98 -15.94 10.57 -4.43
N GLU A 99 -16.38 10.57 -5.70
CA GLU A 99 -16.04 11.61 -6.69
C GLU A 99 -16.42 13.01 -6.17
N LEU A 100 -17.63 13.19 -5.62
CA LEU A 100 -18.09 14.45 -5.04
C LEU A 100 -17.26 14.86 -3.81
N VAL A 101 -16.98 13.92 -2.91
CA VAL A 101 -16.15 14.20 -1.72
C VAL A 101 -14.75 14.64 -2.14
N PHE A 102 -14.16 14.02 -3.15
CA PHE A 102 -12.83 14.37 -3.66
C PHE A 102 -12.75 15.80 -4.19
N LEU A 103 -13.85 16.42 -4.63
CA LEU A 103 -13.88 17.85 -5.00
C LEU A 103 -13.69 18.78 -3.79
N ALA A 104 -14.13 18.35 -2.60
CA ALA A 104 -14.02 19.13 -1.37
C ALA A 104 -12.74 18.86 -0.58
N VAL A 105 -11.99 17.80 -0.92
CA VAL A 105 -10.74 17.44 -0.23
C VAL A 105 -9.60 18.35 -0.72
N PRO A 106 -8.94 19.12 0.16
CA PRO A 106 -7.80 19.95 -0.19
C PRO A 106 -6.65 19.14 -0.80
N ASP A 107 -5.89 19.77 -1.69
CA ASP A 107 -4.73 19.15 -2.35
C ASP A 107 -3.66 18.66 -1.37
N GLU A 108 -3.52 19.31 -0.22
CA GLU A 108 -2.63 18.89 0.87
C GLU A 108 -2.93 17.48 1.40
N ILE A 109 -4.19 17.07 1.34
CA ILE A 109 -4.66 15.76 1.80
C ILE A 109 -4.71 14.78 0.63
N ARG A 110 -5.12 15.27 -0.55
CA ARG A 110 -5.31 14.47 -1.76
C ARG A 110 -3.99 14.02 -2.38
N LEU A 111 -2.98 14.89 -2.39
CA LEU A 111 -1.73 14.66 -3.09
C LEU A 111 -0.65 14.10 -2.14
N HIS A 112 0.14 13.17 -2.66
CA HIS A 112 1.35 12.75 -1.99
C HIS A 112 2.30 13.95 -1.78
N PRO A 113 3.00 14.08 -0.63
CA PRO A 113 3.83 15.26 -0.32
C PRO A 113 4.85 15.63 -1.40
N ARG A 114 5.40 14.64 -2.11
CA ARG A 114 6.31 14.85 -3.25
C ARG A 114 5.62 15.53 -4.44
N ALA A 115 4.39 15.14 -4.76
CA ALA A 115 3.62 15.73 -5.84
C ALA A 115 3.21 17.17 -5.47
N LEU A 116 2.72 17.37 -4.24
CA LEU A 116 2.40 18.71 -3.73
C LEU A 116 3.58 19.67 -3.79
N ALA A 117 4.78 19.20 -3.42
CA ALA A 117 6.01 20.00 -3.53
C ALA A 117 6.46 20.25 -4.98
N ALA A 118 6.07 19.40 -5.94
CA ALA A 118 6.30 19.67 -7.35
C ALA A 118 5.34 20.76 -7.86
N TYR A 119 4.04 20.66 -7.58
CA TYR A 119 3.07 21.69 -7.95
C TYR A 119 3.40 23.05 -7.35
N ARG A 120 3.74 23.12 -6.06
CA ARG A 120 4.15 24.38 -5.42
C ARG A 120 5.40 25.02 -6.05
N ARG A 121 6.30 24.22 -6.62
CA ARG A 121 7.47 24.74 -7.35
C ARG A 121 7.09 25.30 -8.71
N GLU A 122 6.21 24.60 -9.42
CA GLU A 122 5.69 25.05 -10.73
C GLU A 122 4.85 26.33 -10.59
N GLU A 123 4.01 26.42 -9.56
CA GLU A 123 3.22 27.61 -9.21
C GLU A 123 4.06 28.79 -8.67
N GLY A 124 5.38 28.62 -8.49
CA GLY A 124 6.27 29.65 -7.94
C GLY A 124 6.12 29.92 -6.43
N ARG A 125 5.31 29.13 -5.72
CA ARG A 125 5.16 29.20 -4.25
C ARG A 125 6.38 28.70 -3.50
N THR A 126 7.27 27.97 -4.16
CA THR A 126 8.54 27.45 -3.64
C THR A 126 9.62 27.63 -4.69
N ARG A 127 10.87 27.87 -4.26
CA ARG A 127 11.98 28.05 -5.20
C ARG A 127 12.15 26.82 -6.10
N SER A 128 12.43 27.04 -7.37
CA SER A 128 12.59 25.96 -8.36
C SER A 128 13.73 24.99 -8.02
N ASP A 129 14.77 25.47 -7.35
CA ASP A 129 15.93 24.72 -6.85
C ASP A 129 15.73 24.12 -5.44
N ALA A 130 14.53 24.25 -4.86
CA ALA A 130 14.29 23.79 -3.50
C ALA A 130 14.55 22.27 -3.39
N PRO A 131 15.13 21.81 -2.26
CA PRO A 131 15.46 20.40 -2.08
C PRO A 131 14.23 19.51 -2.22
N LEU A 132 14.41 18.32 -2.79
CA LEU A 132 13.33 17.35 -2.96
C LEU A 132 12.78 16.91 -1.60
N VAL A 133 11.47 16.71 -1.55
CA VAL A 133 10.82 16.13 -0.37
C VAL A 133 11.18 14.66 -0.28
N GLU A 134 11.95 14.32 0.75
CA GLU A 134 12.39 12.96 1.00
C GLU A 134 11.49 12.19 1.96
N ALA A 135 11.64 10.86 1.94
CA ALA A 135 10.94 10.00 2.87
C ALA A 135 11.25 10.41 4.32
N PRO A 136 10.25 10.47 5.21
CA PRO A 136 10.46 10.79 6.61
C PRO A 136 11.44 9.82 7.29
N ALA A 137 12.21 10.32 8.26
CA ALA A 137 13.24 9.55 8.94
C ALA A 137 12.73 8.27 9.62
N PHE A 138 11.47 8.23 10.06
CA PHE A 138 10.88 7.05 10.68
C PHE A 138 10.65 5.89 9.69
N MET A 139 10.50 6.19 8.40
CA MET A 139 10.42 5.16 7.36
C MET A 139 11.80 4.61 6.98
N ALA A 140 12.89 5.15 7.54
CA ALA A 140 14.23 4.70 7.22
C ALA A 140 14.44 3.22 7.60
N PRO A 141 15.22 2.48 6.80
CA PRO A 141 15.58 1.12 7.13
C PRO A 141 16.31 1.03 8.49
N PRO A 142 16.21 -0.14 9.15
CA PRO A 142 17.04 -0.49 10.30
C PRO A 142 18.52 -0.17 10.07
N ARG A 143 19.25 0.16 11.15
CA ARG A 143 20.63 0.66 11.05
C ARG A 143 21.56 -0.30 10.30
N ASP A 144 21.38 -1.60 10.51
CA ASP A 144 22.09 -2.71 9.88
C ASP A 144 21.78 -2.91 8.39
N ARG A 145 20.69 -2.32 7.89
CA ARG A 145 20.25 -2.42 6.49
C ARG A 145 20.40 -1.11 5.70
N ARG A 146 20.93 -0.06 6.32
CA ARG A 146 21.23 1.21 5.64
C ARG A 146 22.36 1.02 4.64
N GLY A 147 22.21 1.57 3.44
CA GLY A 147 23.21 1.47 2.37
C GLY A 147 23.10 0.22 1.49
N LEU A 148 22.18 -0.71 1.78
CA LEU A 148 21.85 -1.78 0.84
C LEU A 148 21.12 -1.21 -0.39
N PRO A 149 21.41 -1.69 -1.61
CA PRO A 149 20.82 -1.15 -2.84
C PRO A 149 19.29 -1.31 -2.91
N MET A 150 18.71 -2.24 -2.14
CA MET A 150 17.26 -2.46 -2.06
C MET A 150 16.52 -1.43 -1.19
N HIS A 151 17.24 -0.63 -0.40
CA HIS A 151 16.62 0.34 0.51
C HIS A 151 16.98 1.76 0.10
N TYR A 152 15.94 2.54 -0.22
CA TYR A 152 16.10 3.97 -0.37
C TYR A 152 16.46 4.60 0.99
N PHE A 153 17.67 5.13 1.11
CA PHE A 153 18.11 5.88 2.28
C PHE A 153 18.63 7.24 1.82
N PRO A 154 17.81 8.31 1.93
CA PRO A 154 18.19 9.61 1.40
C PRO A 154 19.45 10.12 2.11
N PRO A 155 20.39 10.77 1.40
CA PRO A 155 21.49 11.48 2.03
C PRO A 155 20.89 12.46 3.04
N ARG A 156 21.44 12.53 4.27
CA ARG A 156 20.97 13.52 5.24
C ARG A 156 21.10 14.90 4.61
N ALA A 157 19.96 15.53 4.31
CA ALA A 157 19.95 16.93 3.91
C ALA A 157 20.58 17.74 5.05
N ARG A 158 21.78 18.29 4.82
CA ARG A 158 22.31 19.35 5.68
C ARG A 158 21.35 20.52 5.54
N GLY A 159 20.58 20.82 6.59
CA GLY A 159 19.87 22.09 6.70
C GLY A 159 18.34 22.05 6.79
N PHE A 160 17.69 20.95 7.18
CA PHE A 160 16.30 21.06 7.60
C PHE A 160 16.23 21.55 9.06
N ALA A 161 15.73 22.78 9.25
CA ALA A 161 15.33 23.29 10.55
C ALA A 161 14.31 22.33 11.19
N PRO A 162 14.38 22.11 12.51
CA PRO A 162 13.50 21.18 13.18
C PRO A 162 12.04 21.66 13.06
N PHE A 163 11.16 20.79 12.55
CA PHE A 163 9.73 20.90 12.87
C PHE A 163 9.57 20.78 14.40
N PRO A 164 8.70 21.55 15.06
CA PRO A 164 8.72 21.76 16.51
C PRO A 164 8.16 20.58 17.34
N LEU A 165 8.19 19.35 16.81
CA LEU A 165 7.60 18.17 17.45
C LEU A 165 8.66 17.06 17.65
N GLU A 166 9.76 17.39 18.32
CA GLU A 166 10.79 16.46 18.80
C GLU A 166 10.24 15.21 19.55
N PRO A 167 9.22 15.28 20.43
CA PRO A 167 8.69 14.07 21.08
C PRO A 167 7.94 13.14 20.11
N ALA A 168 7.32 13.69 19.06
CA ALA A 168 6.67 12.89 18.03
C ALA A 168 7.70 12.13 17.17
N ARG A 169 8.91 12.66 17.02
CA ARG A 169 10.01 12.02 16.27
C ARG A 169 10.44 10.68 16.91
N LEU A 170 10.57 10.63 18.24
CA LEU A 170 10.94 9.40 18.97
C LEU A 170 9.82 8.34 18.90
N ILE A 171 8.56 8.79 18.98
CA ILE A 171 7.37 7.94 18.85
C ILE A 171 7.24 7.40 17.42
N MET A 172 7.48 8.26 16.42
CA MET A 172 7.47 7.89 15.01
C MET A 172 8.62 6.93 14.68
N GLU A 173 9.85 7.16 15.17
CA GLU A 173 10.97 6.24 14.99
C GLU A 173 10.67 4.84 15.59
N ARG A 174 10.01 4.78 16.74
CA ARG A 174 9.52 3.51 17.31
C ARG A 174 8.42 2.89 16.45
N ALA A 175 7.44 3.65 15.98
CA ALA A 175 6.39 3.17 15.08
C ALA A 175 6.94 2.66 13.74
N GLY A 176 7.91 3.36 13.14
CA GLY A 176 8.57 2.95 11.90
C GLY A 176 9.34 1.64 12.04
N SER A 177 10.07 1.45 13.14
CA SER A 177 10.73 0.18 13.45
C SER A 177 9.73 -0.99 13.60
N LEU A 178 8.53 -0.73 14.13
CA LEU A 178 7.49 -1.73 14.34
C LEU A 178 6.79 -2.09 13.02
N VAL A 179 6.54 -1.12 12.14
CA VAL A 179 5.95 -1.36 10.80
C VAL A 179 6.89 -2.20 9.93
N HIS A 180 8.19 -1.88 9.92
CA HIS A 180 9.20 -2.67 9.19
C HIS A 180 9.35 -4.09 9.73
N THR A 181 9.23 -4.29 11.04
CA THR A 181 9.28 -5.64 11.67
C THR A 181 8.03 -6.46 11.35
N THR A 182 6.85 -5.83 11.29
CA THR A 182 5.58 -6.52 11.07
C THR A 182 5.40 -6.94 9.61
N LEU A 183 5.87 -6.14 8.65
CA LEU A 183 5.76 -6.42 7.21
C LEU A 183 6.92 -7.28 6.66
N SER A 184 8.00 -7.48 7.41
CA SER A 184 9.16 -8.30 6.97
C SER A 184 9.10 -9.79 7.36
N LEU A 185 8.01 -10.25 7.99
CA LEU A 185 7.90 -11.62 8.50
C LEU A 185 7.69 -12.71 7.43
N ALA A 186 7.64 -12.38 6.13
CA ALA A 186 7.48 -13.36 5.06
C ALA A 186 8.80 -13.94 4.50
N GLY A 187 9.98 -13.61 5.06
CA GLY A 187 11.27 -13.91 4.42
C GLY A 187 12.34 -14.65 5.26
N LEU A 188 12.03 -15.17 6.44
CA LEU A 188 13.05 -15.82 7.28
C LEU A 188 13.28 -17.29 6.89
N ARG A 189 14.02 -17.53 5.80
CA ARG A 189 14.87 -18.74 5.70
C ARG A 189 16.28 -18.36 6.17
N PRO A 190 16.77 -18.86 7.32
CA PRO A 190 18.14 -18.62 7.72
C PRO A 190 19.08 -19.34 6.74
N ALA A 191 19.95 -18.58 6.07
CA ALA A 191 21.05 -19.16 5.30
C ALA A 191 21.98 -19.90 6.28
N ARG A 192 22.00 -21.24 6.20
CA ARG A 192 23.00 -22.06 6.89
C ARG A 192 24.38 -21.70 6.37
N GLY A 193 25.21 -21.12 7.23
CA GLY A 193 26.60 -20.80 6.94
C GLY A 193 27.39 -22.06 6.57
N ARG A 194 28.12 -21.99 5.45
CA ARG A 194 29.16 -22.97 5.12
C ARG A 194 30.42 -22.56 5.89
N ALA A 195 30.78 -23.33 6.91
CA ALA A 195 32.05 -23.22 7.58
C ALA A 195 33.19 -23.46 6.58
N ALA A 196 34.12 -22.53 6.48
CA ALA A 196 35.38 -22.74 5.77
C ALA A 196 36.22 -23.74 6.58
N ARG A 197 36.50 -24.89 5.99
CA ARG A 197 37.56 -25.80 6.48
C ARG A 197 38.89 -25.19 6.09
N ALA A 198 39.72 -24.90 7.09
CA ALA A 198 41.15 -24.71 6.92
C ALA A 198 41.78 -26.03 6.48
N ALA A 199 42.64 -25.95 5.47
CA ALA A 199 43.72 -26.88 5.17
C ALA A 199 44.91 -26.01 4.76
#